data_AF-A0A836P4U9-F1
#
_entry.id   AF-A0A836P4U9-F1
#
_cell.length_a   1.000
_cell.length_b   1.000
_cell.length_c   1.000
_cell.angle_alpha   90.00
_cell.angle_beta   90.00
_cell.angle_gamma   90.00
#
_symmetry.space_group_name_H-M   'P 1'
#
loop_
_entity.id
_entity.type
_entity.pdbx_description
1 polymer ?
#
loop_
_entity_poly.entity_id
_entity_poly.type
_entity_poly.pdbx_seq_one_letter_code
_entity_poly.pdbx_strand_id
1 'polypeptide(L)'
;MEKQLSGIPEQNWAAAVPEIEIDGIACRPLLSSREMAVEGYEMSHCVGGYTPRCIDGRYRVYSLLEPDGTRSTLGLRISRRQVSVEQHRGKYNGPISPLAEAAGRELAVRYRQALGPGKKHHSPRHAPRDEAP
;
A
#
# COMPACT_ATOMS: atom_id res chain seq x y z
N MET A 1 -1.99 21.26 8.79
CA MET A 1 -2.23 19.84 8.46
C MET A 1 -3.66 19.42 8.83
N GLU A 2 -4.16 19.76 10.02
CA GLU A 2 -5.53 19.40 10.47
C GLU A 2 -6.67 19.92 9.57
N LYS A 3 -6.56 21.17 9.08
CA LYS A 3 -7.59 21.78 8.21
C LYS A 3 -7.74 21.16 6.82
N GLN A 4 -6.77 20.36 6.37
CA GLN A 4 -6.78 19.76 5.02
C GLN A 4 -7.33 18.32 5.01
N LEU A 5 -7.62 17.77 6.19
CA LEU A 5 -8.14 16.41 6.39
C LEU A 5 -9.58 16.39 6.92
N SER A 6 -10.18 17.55 7.24
CA SER A 6 -11.44 17.66 7.98
C SER A 6 -12.71 17.28 7.20
N GLY A 7 -12.60 16.77 5.98
CA GLY A 7 -13.74 16.38 5.13
C GLY A 7 -13.64 14.98 4.49
N ILE A 8 -12.54 14.24 4.72
CA ILE A 8 -12.37 12.89 4.16
C ILE A 8 -12.53 11.90 5.32
N PRO A 9 -13.52 11.00 5.29
CA PRO A 9 -13.66 9.99 6.33
C PRO A 9 -12.38 9.15 6.41
N GLU A 10 -11.87 8.99 7.63
CA GLU A 10 -10.74 8.10 7.91
C GLU A 10 -11.17 6.67 7.58
N GLN A 11 -10.42 6.03 6.68
CA GLN A 11 -10.68 4.68 6.21
C GLN A 11 -9.49 3.82 6.54
N ASN A 12 -9.74 2.61 7.04
CA ASN A 12 -8.72 1.69 7.51
C ASN A 12 -8.79 0.37 6.75
N TRP A 13 -7.66 -0.32 6.63
CA TRP A 13 -7.55 -1.65 6.04
C TRP A 13 -6.43 -2.45 6.71
N ALA A 14 -6.46 -3.77 6.55
CA ALA A 14 -5.44 -4.67 7.09
C ALA A 14 -4.36 -5.01 6.04
N ALA A 15 -3.12 -5.22 6.46
CA ALA A 15 -2.07 -5.81 5.63
C ALA A 15 -1.81 -7.26 6.04
N ALA A 16 -1.64 -8.16 5.06
CA ALA A 16 -1.32 -9.57 5.33
C ALA A 16 0.09 -9.76 5.90
N VAL A 17 1.00 -8.83 5.61
CA VAL A 17 2.33 -8.75 6.22
C VAL A 17 2.32 -7.53 7.14
N PRO A 18 2.61 -7.71 8.45
CA PRO A 18 2.75 -6.58 9.36
C PRO A 18 4.06 -5.83 9.08
N GLU A 19 4.38 -4.85 9.92
CA GLU A 19 5.72 -4.27 9.90
C GLU A 19 6.81 -5.35 10.03
N ILE A 20 7.83 -5.24 9.18
CA ILE A 20 8.91 -6.23 9.10
C ILE A 20 10.20 -5.56 8.66
N GLU A 21 11.33 -6.10 9.10
CA GLU A 21 12.65 -5.73 8.58
C GLU A 21 13.11 -6.72 7.52
N ILE A 22 13.62 -6.19 6.40
CA ILE A 22 14.22 -6.99 5.31
C ILE A 22 15.60 -6.41 5.02
N ASP A 23 16.65 -7.18 5.31
CA ASP A 23 18.05 -6.79 5.10
C ASP A 23 18.40 -5.41 5.69
N GLY A 24 17.91 -5.12 6.91
CA GLY A 24 18.11 -3.84 7.59
C GLY A 24 17.16 -2.72 7.15
N ILE A 25 16.25 -2.97 6.21
CA ILE A 25 15.23 -2.00 5.78
C ILE A 25 13.93 -2.26 6.52
N ALA A 26 13.51 -1.29 7.32
CA ALA A 26 12.22 -1.32 7.99
C ALA A 26 11.10 -1.07 6.96
N CYS A 27 10.17 -2.01 6.83
CA CYS A 27 9.04 -1.97 5.91
C CYS A 27 7.75 -1.86 6.73
N ARG A 28 7.17 -0.67 6.82
CA ARG A 28 5.94 -0.41 7.60
C ARG A 28 4.72 -0.23 6.68
N PRO A 29 3.65 -1.02 6.85
CA PRO A 29 2.44 -0.82 6.06
C PRO A 29 1.75 0.48 6.44
N LEU A 30 1.17 1.16 5.44
CA LEU A 30 0.24 2.26 5.67
C LEU A 30 -1.18 1.71 5.69
N LEU A 31 -1.82 1.74 6.85
CA LEU A 31 -3.07 1.03 7.14
C LEU A 31 -4.31 1.94 7.12
N SER A 32 -4.12 3.24 6.94
CA SER A 32 -5.22 4.20 6.88
C SER A 32 -5.05 5.28 5.82
N SER A 33 -6.16 5.89 5.41
CA SER A 33 -6.17 7.04 4.50
C SER A 33 -5.39 8.23 5.08
N ARG A 34 -5.39 8.36 6.42
CA ARG A 34 -4.62 9.36 7.14
C ARG A 34 -3.12 9.09 7.05
N GLU A 35 -2.68 7.87 7.30
CA GLU A 35 -1.26 7.49 7.17
C GLU A 35 -0.76 7.68 5.73
N MET A 36 -1.56 7.31 4.73
CA MET A 36 -1.24 7.58 3.32
C MET A 36 -1.12 9.08 3.02
N ALA A 37 -2.00 9.92 3.57
CA ALA A 37 -1.92 11.36 3.39
C ALA A 37 -0.65 11.96 4.02
N VAL A 38 -0.28 11.49 5.22
CA VAL A 38 0.98 11.88 5.89
C VAL A 38 2.18 11.46 5.06
N GLU A 39 2.24 10.21 4.60
CA GLU A 39 3.34 9.73 3.74
C GLU A 39 3.44 10.58 2.48
N GLY A 40 2.31 10.84 1.81
CA GLY A 40 2.29 11.64 0.58
C GLY A 40 2.81 13.07 0.78
N TYR A 41 2.51 13.67 1.94
CA TYR A 41 3.03 14.98 2.32
C TYR A 41 4.55 14.93 2.57
N GLU A 42 5.01 14.00 3.40
CA GLU A 42 6.43 13.86 3.78
C GLU A 42 7.32 13.50 2.57
N MET A 43 6.83 12.59 1.73
CA MET A 43 7.51 12.12 0.54
C MET A 43 7.30 13.04 -0.67
N SER A 44 6.43 14.05 -0.53
CA SER A 44 6.11 15.04 -1.57
C SER A 44 5.65 14.39 -2.89
N HIS A 45 4.81 13.35 -2.79
CA HIS A 45 4.17 12.72 -3.93
C HIS A 45 2.76 12.22 -3.61
N CYS A 46 1.86 12.23 -4.60
CA CYS A 46 0.46 11.87 -4.36
C CYS A 46 0.29 10.35 -4.29
N VAL A 47 0.07 9.82 -3.09
CA VAL A 47 -0.34 8.42 -2.88
C VAL A 47 -1.85 8.28 -2.64
N GLY A 48 -2.58 9.39 -2.43
CA GLY A 48 -4.00 9.38 -2.07
C GLY A 48 -4.93 8.68 -3.08
N GLY A 49 -4.57 8.68 -4.36
CA GLY A 49 -5.34 8.04 -5.44
C GLY A 49 -5.46 6.51 -5.32
N TYR A 50 -4.68 5.87 -4.45
CA TYR A 50 -4.73 4.42 -4.23
C TYR A 50 -5.67 4.00 -3.10
N THR A 51 -6.20 4.94 -2.31
CA THR A 51 -7.06 4.65 -1.14
C THR A 51 -8.22 3.69 -1.46
N PRO A 52 -9.01 3.87 -2.55
CA PRO A 52 -10.07 2.92 -2.89
C PRO A 52 -9.56 1.49 -3.16
N ARG A 53 -8.39 1.36 -3.78
CA ARG A 53 -7.79 0.05 -4.04
C ARG A 53 -7.25 -0.59 -2.76
N CYS A 54 -6.82 0.19 -1.78
CA CYS A 54 -6.44 -0.31 -0.46
C CYS A 54 -7.65 -0.87 0.29
N ILE A 55 -8.77 -0.16 0.28
CA ILE A 55 -10.02 -0.63 0.91
C ILE A 55 -10.47 -1.96 0.28
N ASP A 56 -10.45 -2.06 -1.05
CA ASP A 56 -10.86 -3.27 -1.78
C ASP A 56 -9.87 -4.44 -1.70
N GLY A 57 -8.75 -4.28 -0.99
CA GLY A 57 -7.71 -5.33 -0.89
C GLY A 57 -6.89 -5.54 -2.17
N ARG A 58 -6.99 -4.63 -3.14
CA ARG A 58 -6.32 -4.70 -4.46
C ARG A 58 -4.99 -3.97 -4.50
N TYR A 59 -4.65 -3.23 -3.45
CA TYR A 59 -3.40 -2.47 -3.36
C TYR A 59 -2.93 -2.35 -1.92
N ARG A 60 -1.62 -2.31 -1.68
CA ARG A 60 -1.06 -1.97 -0.38
C ARG A 60 0.12 -1.05 -0.53
N VAL A 61 0.27 -0.15 0.43
CA VAL A 61 1.37 0.80 0.46
C VAL A 61 2.22 0.54 1.69
N TYR A 62 3.53 0.59 1.52
CA TYR A 62 4.51 0.51 2.60
C TYR A 62 5.44 1.72 2.54
N SER A 63 5.79 2.25 3.71
CA SER A 63 6.93 3.14 3.88
C SER A 63 8.15 2.29 4.20
N LEU A 64 9.22 2.48 3.44
CA LEU A 64 10.51 1.83 3.63
C LEU A 64 11.50 2.85 4.19
N LEU A 65 12.24 2.45 5.22
CA LEU A 65 13.26 3.24 5.87
C LEU A 65 14.58 2.46 5.91
N GLU A 66 15.59 3.00 5.25
CA GLU A 66 16.96 2.48 5.26
C GLU A 66 17.71 2.93 6.53
N PRO A 67 18.79 2.22 6.93
CA PRO A 67 19.55 2.55 8.15
C PRO A 67 20.15 3.97 8.18
N ASP A 68 20.42 4.55 7.02
CA ASP A 68 20.94 5.91 6.88
C ASP A 68 19.84 6.99 6.96
N GLY A 69 18.58 6.58 7.15
CA GLY A 69 17.42 7.46 7.19
C GLY A 69 16.78 7.73 5.82
N THR A 70 17.32 7.16 4.74
CA THR A 70 16.73 7.28 3.41
C THR A 70 15.36 6.60 3.37
N ARG A 71 14.36 7.31 2.84
CA ARG A 71 12.98 6.84 2.76
C ARG A 71 12.53 6.59 1.33
N SER A 72 11.69 5.59 1.17
CA SER A 72 10.97 5.32 -0.08
C SER A 72 9.56 4.79 0.17
N THR A 73 8.68 4.97 -0.79
CA THR A 73 7.30 4.49 -0.74
C THR A 73 7.13 3.38 -1.76
N LEU A 74 6.63 2.23 -1.30
CA LEU A 74 6.38 1.04 -2.08
C LEU A 74 4.88 0.80 -2.23
N GLY A 75 4.45 0.56 -3.46
CA GLY A 75 3.07 0.25 -3.83
C GLY A 75 2.96 -1.14 -4.45
N LEU A 76 2.25 -2.04 -3.76
CA LEU A 76 2.01 -3.40 -4.19
C LEU A 76 0.63 -3.52 -4.83
N ARG A 77 0.59 -4.01 -6.07
CA ARG A 77 -0.65 -4.42 -6.73
C ARG A 77 -1.00 -5.85 -6.33
N ILE A 78 -2.26 -6.05 -5.99
CA ILE A 78 -2.80 -7.35 -5.61
C ILE A 78 -3.92 -7.70 -6.58
N SER A 79 -3.73 -8.76 -7.35
CA SER A 79 -4.73 -9.29 -8.27
C SER A 79 -4.92 -10.77 -8.01
N ARG A 80 -6.08 -11.14 -7.46
CA ARG A 80 -6.40 -12.50 -7.00
C ARG A 80 -5.37 -13.01 -5.98
N ARG A 81 -4.30 -13.66 -6.46
CA ARG A 81 -3.18 -14.21 -5.66
C ARG A 81 -1.81 -13.81 -6.21
N GLN A 82 -1.79 -12.92 -7.20
CA GLN A 82 -0.55 -12.34 -7.70
C GLN A 82 -0.31 -11.03 -6.95
N VAL A 83 0.92 -10.89 -6.45
CA VAL A 83 1.41 -9.67 -5.85
C VAL A 83 2.63 -9.23 -6.63
N SER A 84 2.65 -7.97 -7.04
CA SER A 84 3.77 -7.38 -7.76
C SER A 84 3.98 -5.94 -7.29
N VAL A 85 5.22 -5.47 -7.37
CA VAL A 85 5.55 -4.06 -7.19
C VAL A 85 4.97 -3.29 -8.39
N GLU A 86 4.00 -2.40 -8.16
CA GLU A 86 3.46 -1.49 -9.18
C GLU A 86 4.22 -0.15 -9.15
N GLN A 87 4.60 0.32 -7.96
CA GLN A 87 5.45 1.50 -7.80
C GLN A 87 6.45 1.31 -6.67
N HIS A 88 7.64 1.89 -6.83
CA HIS A 88 8.59 2.08 -5.75
C HIS A 88 9.39 3.37 -6.01
N ARG A 89 9.23 4.38 -5.16
CA ARG A 89 9.76 5.73 -5.40
C ARG A 89 10.34 6.34 -4.13
N GLY A 90 11.45 7.06 -4.28
CA GLY A 90 11.98 7.94 -3.24
C GLY A 90 11.21 9.25 -3.15
N LYS A 91 11.69 10.14 -2.27
CA LYS A 91 11.14 11.50 -2.10
C LYS A 91 11.09 12.24 -3.44
N TYR A 92 10.04 13.02 -3.68
CA TYR A 92 9.77 13.74 -4.95
C TYR A 92 9.68 12.82 -6.18
N ASN A 93 9.21 11.59 -6.00
CA ASN A 93 9.23 10.54 -7.03
C ASN A 93 10.65 10.19 -7.53
N GLY A 94 11.66 10.47 -6.71
CA GLY A 94 13.06 10.23 -7.01
C GLY A 94 13.42 8.74 -7.11
N PRO A 95 14.69 8.46 -7.46
CA PRO A 95 15.20 7.11 -7.50
C PRO A 95 15.20 6.47 -6.11
N ILE A 96 15.38 5.15 -6.09
CA ILE A 96 15.55 4.33 -4.88
C ILE A 96 16.91 3.65 -4.95
N SER A 97 17.45 3.25 -3.79
CA SER A 97 18.67 2.44 -3.76
C SER A 97 18.40 1.01 -4.26
N PRO A 98 19.43 0.27 -4.72
CA PRO A 98 19.31 -1.15 -5.04
C PRO A 98 18.84 -2.00 -3.85
N LEU A 99 19.20 -1.60 -2.63
CA LEU A 99 18.77 -2.26 -1.39
C LEU A 99 17.27 -2.12 -1.19
N ALA A 100 16.75 -0.89 -1.31
CA ALA A 100 15.31 -0.64 -1.25
C ALA A 100 14.58 -1.45 -2.33
N GLU A 101 15.05 -1.43 -3.58
CA GLU A 101 14.45 -2.21 -4.66
C GLU A 101 14.40 -3.72 -4.37
N ALA A 102 15.50 -4.28 -3.83
CA ALA A 102 15.56 -5.68 -3.41
C ALA A 102 14.57 -5.99 -2.28
N ALA A 103 14.52 -5.16 -1.24
CA ALA A 103 13.56 -5.31 -0.15
C ALA A 103 12.11 -5.20 -0.64
N GLY A 104 11.82 -4.32 -1.60
CA GLY A 104 10.49 -4.20 -2.19
C GLY A 104 10.04 -5.46 -2.96
N ARG A 105 10.96 -6.09 -3.70
CA ARG A 105 10.71 -7.38 -4.37
C ARG A 105 10.49 -8.50 -3.36
N GLU A 106 11.34 -8.60 -2.35
CA GLU A 106 11.22 -9.61 -1.29
C GLU A 106 9.92 -9.43 -0.50
N LEU A 107 9.53 -8.19 -0.18
CA LEU A 107 8.26 -7.91 0.47
C LEU A 107 7.08 -8.38 -0.38
N ALA A 108 7.10 -8.18 -1.71
CA ALA A 108 6.05 -8.68 -2.60
C ALA A 108 5.94 -10.22 -2.55
N VAL A 109 7.08 -10.93 -2.47
CA VAL A 109 7.13 -12.39 -2.32
C VAL A 109 6.51 -12.82 -1.00
N ARG A 110 6.92 -12.21 0.12
CA ARG A 110 6.37 -12.50 1.46
C ARG A 110 4.88 -12.20 1.53
N TYR A 111 4.43 -11.09 0.93
CA TYR A 111 3.03 -10.72 0.89
C TYR A 111 2.20 -11.75 0.13
N ARG A 112 2.69 -12.23 -1.02
CA ARG A 112 2.05 -13.33 -1.75
C ARG A 112 1.94 -14.60 -0.91
N GLN A 113 2.98 -14.96 -0.16
CA GLN A 113 2.97 -16.14 0.71
C GLN A 113 1.96 -15.99 1.86
N ALA A 114 1.90 -14.80 2.48
CA ALA A 114 0.98 -14.49 3.58
C ALA A 114 -0.50 -14.55 3.18
N LEU A 115 -0.85 -14.28 1.91
CA LEU A 115 -2.21 -14.46 1.41
C LEU A 115 -2.66 -15.94 1.36
N GLY A 116 -1.71 -16.89 1.44
CA GLY A 116 -1.95 -18.34 1.48
C GLY A 116 -2.63 -18.93 0.24
N PRO A 117 -2.88 -20.26 0.20
CA PRO A 117 -3.78 -20.87 -0.77
C PRO A 117 -5.22 -20.43 -0.44
N GLY A 118 -5.61 -19.26 -0.94
CA GLY A 118 -6.75 -18.47 -0.45
C GLY A 118 -8.07 -19.21 -0.24
N LYS A 119 -8.80 -18.81 0.81
CA LYS A 119 -10.26 -19.01 0.88
C LYS A 119 -10.92 -18.23 -0.25
N LYS A 120 -11.90 -18.85 -0.93
CA LYS A 120 -12.69 -18.23 -1.99
C LYS A 120 -13.41 -17.00 -1.40
N HIS A 121 -12.97 -15.79 -1.75
CA HIS A 121 -13.77 -14.59 -1.48
C HIS A 121 -14.86 -14.54 -2.55
N HIS A 122 -16.09 -14.88 -2.17
CA HIS A 122 -17.26 -14.48 -2.93
C HIS A 122 -17.41 -12.97 -2.75
N SER A 123 -17.03 -12.18 -3.74
CA SER A 123 -17.52 -10.81 -3.84
C SER A 123 -19.04 -10.87 -4.01
N PRO A 124 -19.83 -10.08 -3.26
CA PRO A 124 -21.23 -9.88 -3.59
C PRO A 124 -21.28 -9.30 -5.00
N ARG A 125 -21.97 -9.97 -5.91
CA ARG A 125 -22.33 -9.37 -7.19
C ARG A 125 -23.10 -8.08 -6.87
N HIS A 126 -22.62 -6.95 -7.38
CA HIS A 126 -23.42 -5.73 -7.46
C HIS A 126 -24.77 -6.12 -8.06
N ALA A 127 -25.84 -5.89 -7.31
CA ALA A 127 -27.19 -6.12 -7.80
C ALA A 127 -27.41 -5.26 -9.07
N PRO A 128 -28.12 -5.77 -10.10
CA PRO A 128 -28.55 -4.92 -11.19
C PRO A 128 -29.38 -3.78 -10.60
N ARG A 129 -29.11 -2.55 -11.04
CA ARG A 129 -29.95 -1.40 -10.73
C ARG A 129 -31.32 -1.68 -11.31
N ASP A 130 -32.32 -1.78 -10.44
CA ASP A 130 -33.72 -1.82 -10.82
C ASP A 130 -34.03 -0.61 -11.71
N GLU A 131 -34.46 -0.92 -12.92
CA GLU A 131 -35.15 -0.03 -13.83
C GLU A 131 -36.52 0.25 -13.18
N ALA A 132 -36.73 1.50 -12.77
CA ALA A 132 -38.02 1.96 -12.24
C ALA A 132 -38.87 2.53 -13.39
N PRO A 133 -40.21 2.44 -13.29
CA PRO A 133 -41.15 2.46 -14.42
C PRO A 133 -41.33 3.81 -15.13
#